data_AF-A0A354EK05-F1
#
_entry.id   AF-A0A354EK05-F1
#
_cell.length_a   1.000
_cell.length_b   1.000
_cell.length_c   1.000
_cell.angle_alpha   90.00
_cell.angle_beta   90.00
_cell.angle_gamma   90.00
#
_symmetry.space_group_name_H-M   'P 1'
#
loop_
_entity.id
_entity.type
_entity.pdbx_description
1 polymer ?
#
loop_
_entity_poly.entity_id
_entity_poly.type
_entity_poly.pdbx_seq_one_letter_code
_entity_poly.pdbx_strand_id
1 'polypeptide(L)'
;MQILLKNTYLLDVKKIEKRLDKFWFKYEKILVKPTWKSLNEARAILYLIGQIYCEKIAPEAIERRLHLLQQPMALLDFLSVVDSGSREELKKLRKDALFKKLEKYYVLVKGFKNKFNGGKYYLDEEKFIDLYNSYNPDKKLKIGYRGRYKSKIN
;
A
#
# COMPACT_ATOMS: atom_id res chain seq x y z
N MET A 1 6.25 11.44 -2.41
CA MET A 1 6.80 10.42 -1.51
C MET A 1 7.32 11.02 -0.20
N GLN A 2 8.21 12.03 -0.23
CA GLN A 2 8.86 12.61 0.96
C GLN A 2 7.92 12.93 2.14
N ILE A 3 6.78 13.60 1.89
CA ILE A 3 5.79 13.92 2.94
C ILE A 3 5.19 12.65 3.57
N LEU A 4 4.89 11.63 2.77
CA LEU A 4 4.36 10.34 3.26
C LEU A 4 5.39 9.64 4.16
N LEU A 5 6.67 9.63 3.74
CA LEU A 5 7.76 9.08 4.53
C LEU A 5 7.93 9.83 5.85
N LYS A 6 8.01 11.16 5.81
CA LYS A 6 8.10 12.00 7.01
C LYS A 6 6.98 11.66 8.01
N ASN A 7 5.74 11.62 7.55
CA ASN A 7 4.61 11.31 8.41
C ASN A 7 4.64 9.85 8.91
N THR A 8 5.19 8.92 8.14
CA THR A 8 5.43 7.52 8.56
C THR A 8 6.44 7.45 9.71
N TYR A 9 7.56 8.18 9.60
CA TYR A 9 8.56 8.25 10.67
C TYR A 9 8.04 8.97 11.94
N LEU A 10 7.17 9.96 11.79
CA LEU A 10 6.47 10.60 12.92
C LEU A 10 5.27 9.78 13.42
N LEU A 11 4.94 8.68 12.74
CA LEU A 11 3.76 7.85 12.97
C LEU A 11 2.46 8.69 13.04
N ASP A 12 2.32 9.71 12.19
CA ASP A 12 1.13 10.57 12.13
C ASP A 12 0.06 9.94 11.24
N VAL A 13 -0.67 8.96 11.80
CA VAL A 13 -1.63 8.11 11.07
C VAL A 13 -2.67 8.94 10.28
N LYS A 14 -3.18 10.04 10.84
CA LYS A 14 -4.15 10.90 10.15
C LYS A 14 -3.56 11.58 8.92
N LYS A 15 -2.31 12.05 8.98
CA LYS A 15 -1.66 12.66 7.81
C LYS A 15 -1.22 11.62 6.78
N ILE A 16 -0.91 10.40 7.21
CA ILE A 16 -0.63 9.28 6.32
C ILE A 16 -1.89 8.95 5.52
N GLU A 17 -3.02 8.75 6.19
CA GLU A 17 -4.33 8.46 5.58
C GLU A 17 -4.69 9.48 4.50
N LYS A 18 -4.72 10.78 4.86
CA LYS A 18 -4.98 11.87 3.91
C LYS A 18 -4.05 11.83 2.69
N ARG A 19 -2.80 11.41 2.89
CA ARG A 19 -1.83 11.36 1.80
C ARG A 19 -2.03 10.14 0.91
N LEU A 20 -2.34 8.98 1.48
CA LEU A 20 -2.69 7.77 0.74
C LEU A 20 -3.97 8.00 -0.08
N ASP A 21 -5.01 8.58 0.52
CA ASP A 21 -6.25 8.93 -0.19
C ASP A 21 -5.99 9.87 -1.37
N LYS A 22 -5.15 10.89 -1.19
CA LYS A 22 -4.77 11.79 -2.29
C LYS A 22 -4.08 11.04 -3.45
N PHE A 23 -3.25 10.04 -3.15
CA PHE A 23 -2.65 9.20 -4.19
C PHE A 23 -3.70 8.30 -4.86
N TRP A 24 -4.61 7.70 -4.07
CA TRP A 24 -5.70 6.88 -4.58
C TRP A 24 -6.62 7.65 -5.52
N PHE A 25 -7.16 8.79 -5.08
CA PHE A 25 -8.05 9.60 -5.92
C PHE A 25 -7.37 10.09 -7.19
N LYS A 26 -6.07 10.43 -7.11
CA LYS A 26 -5.30 10.80 -8.30
C LYS A 26 -5.19 9.63 -9.27
N TYR A 27 -4.90 8.44 -8.78
CA TYR A 27 -4.81 7.23 -9.57
C TYR A 27 -6.15 6.90 -10.25
N GLU A 28 -7.25 6.87 -9.50
CA GLU A 28 -8.60 6.63 -10.06
C GLU A 28 -8.96 7.64 -11.14
N LYS A 29 -8.70 8.93 -10.90
CA LYS A 29 -8.95 9.99 -11.88
C LYS A 29 -8.19 9.76 -13.19
N ILE A 30 -6.96 9.26 -13.13
CA ILE A 30 -6.16 8.92 -14.31
C ILE A 30 -6.80 7.76 -15.06
N LEU A 31 -7.26 6.71 -14.37
CA LEU A 31 -7.87 5.54 -15.02
C LEU A 31 -9.20 5.85 -15.73
N VAL A 32 -9.90 6.92 -15.35
CA VAL A 32 -11.15 7.35 -16.02
C VAL A 32 -10.88 8.10 -17.33
N LYS A 33 -9.85 8.97 -17.37
CA LYS A 33 -9.47 9.74 -18.56
C LYS A 33 -7.96 9.69 -18.79
N PRO A 34 -7.44 8.56 -19.30
CA PRO A 34 -6.01 8.35 -19.42
C PRO A 34 -5.42 9.09 -20.63
N THR A 35 -4.18 9.54 -20.45
CA THR A 35 -3.23 9.89 -21.51
C THR A 35 -1.99 9.05 -21.30
N TRP A 36 -1.15 8.89 -22.33
CA TRP A 36 0.10 8.16 -22.17
C TRP A 36 0.99 8.73 -21.04
N LYS A 37 1.07 10.06 -20.94
CA LYS A 37 1.81 10.74 -19.86
C LYS A 37 1.21 10.45 -18.48
N SER A 38 -0.11 10.56 -18.32
CA SER A 38 -0.75 10.33 -17.03
C SER A 38 -0.70 8.87 -16.59
N LEU A 39 -0.73 7.91 -17.52
CA LEU A 39 -0.56 6.49 -17.21
C LEU A 39 0.81 6.17 -16.61
N ASN A 40 1.87 6.85 -17.02
CA ASN A 40 3.19 6.70 -16.37
C ASN A 40 3.19 7.27 -14.94
N GLU A 41 2.37 8.28 -14.65
CA GLU A 41 2.16 8.73 -13.28
C GLU A 41 1.33 7.73 -12.46
N ALA A 42 0.27 7.16 -13.02
CA ALA A 42 -0.49 6.08 -12.39
C ALA A 42 0.41 4.87 -12.07
N ARG A 43 1.31 4.51 -12.99
CA ARG A 43 2.34 3.48 -12.80
C ARG A 43 3.21 3.76 -11.56
N ALA A 44 3.68 5.01 -11.43
CA ALA A 44 4.49 5.42 -10.29
C ALA A 44 3.70 5.35 -8.96
N ILE A 45 2.43 5.75 -8.96
CA ILE A 45 1.57 5.63 -7.77
C ILE A 45 1.40 4.15 -7.40
N LEU A 46 1.03 3.31 -8.36
CA LEU A 46 0.77 1.89 -8.13
C LEU A 46 1.99 1.17 -7.57
N TYR A 47 3.17 1.35 -8.18
CA TYR A 47 4.36 0.60 -7.75
C TYR A 47 5.11 1.25 -6.59
N LEU A 48 5.23 2.57 -6.53
CA LEU A 48 5.94 3.21 -5.42
C LEU A 48 5.07 3.25 -4.15
N ILE A 49 3.77 3.55 -4.27
CA ILE A 49 2.87 3.69 -3.12
C ILE A 49 2.13 2.38 -2.84
N GLY A 50 1.51 1.79 -3.86
CA GLY A 50 0.73 0.56 -3.72
C GLY A 50 1.56 -0.66 -3.31
N GLN A 51 2.79 -0.77 -3.83
CA GLN A 51 3.67 -1.91 -3.55
C GLN A 51 4.82 -1.55 -2.61
N ILE A 52 5.78 -0.72 -3.03
CA ILE A 52 7.01 -0.50 -2.25
C ILE A 52 6.70 0.10 -0.87
N TYR A 53 5.86 1.13 -0.80
CA TYR A 53 5.49 1.71 0.48
C TYR A 53 4.76 0.71 1.38
N CYS A 54 3.73 0.03 0.85
CA CYS A 54 2.90 -0.87 1.64
C CYS A 54 3.58 -2.19 2.03
N GLU A 55 4.46 -2.74 1.18
CA GLU A 55 5.09 -4.05 1.38
C GLU A 55 6.49 -3.97 2.01
N LYS A 56 7.14 -2.80 2.00
CA LYS A 56 8.50 -2.64 2.57
C LYS A 56 8.54 -1.56 3.64
N ILE A 57 8.28 -0.31 3.24
CA ILE A 57 8.48 0.85 4.12
C ILE A 57 7.56 0.81 5.35
N ALA A 58 6.28 0.48 5.15
CA ALA A 58 5.32 0.44 6.24
C ALA A 58 5.60 -0.69 7.25
N PRO A 59 5.86 -1.94 6.82
CA PRO A 59 6.33 -3.01 7.72
C PRO A 59 7.60 -2.65 8.49
N GLU A 60 8.63 -2.13 7.81
CA GLU A 60 9.89 -1.72 8.46
C GLU A 60 9.66 -0.61 9.50
N ALA A 61 8.75 0.32 9.23
CA ALA A 61 8.38 1.37 10.18
C ALA A 61 7.70 0.80 11.43
N ILE A 62 6.90 -0.26 11.30
CA ILE A 62 6.31 -0.96 12.44
C ILE A 62 7.42 -1.67 13.22
N GLU A 63 8.20 -2.51 12.55
CA GLU A 63 9.26 -3.34 13.15
C GLU A 63 10.22 -2.53 14.02
N ARG A 64 10.69 -1.38 13.51
CA ARG A 64 11.59 -0.46 14.23
C ARG A 64 11.02 0.10 15.53
N ARG A 65 9.73 -0.10 15.82
CA ARG A 65 9.05 0.42 17.02
C ARG A 65 8.55 -0.68 17.95
N LEU A 66 8.54 -1.95 17.51
CA LEU A 66 7.97 -3.03 18.31
C LEU A 66 8.75 -3.30 19.60
N HIS A 67 10.05 -3.07 19.61
CA HIS A 67 10.88 -3.18 20.81
C HIS A 67 10.58 -2.11 21.88
N LEU A 68 9.82 -1.06 21.54
CA LEU A 68 9.43 0.02 22.46
C LEU A 68 8.07 -0.23 23.13
N LEU A 69 7.39 -1.32 22.78
CA LEU A 69 6.13 -1.71 23.42
C LEU A 69 6.38 -2.15 24.87
N GLN A 70 5.36 -2.01 25.72
CA GLN A 70 5.40 -2.54 27.09
C GLN A 70 5.70 -4.05 27.11
N GLN A 71 5.22 -4.77 26.10
CA GLN A 71 5.58 -6.15 25.81
C GLN A 71 6.20 -6.19 24.40
N PRO A 72 7.54 -6.17 24.29
CA PRO A 72 8.23 -6.29 23.01
C PRO A 72 7.80 -7.55 22.26
N MET A 73 7.66 -7.45 20.94
CA MET A 73 7.26 -8.57 20.08
C MET A 73 7.92 -8.49 18.70
N ALA A 74 7.97 -9.61 17.99
CA ALA A 74 8.46 -9.63 16.61
C ALA A 74 7.39 -9.10 15.63
N LEU A 75 7.83 -8.71 14.44
CA LEU A 75 6.91 -8.21 13.40
C LEU A 75 5.86 -9.25 13.02
N LEU A 76 6.24 -10.51 12.86
CA LEU A 76 5.30 -11.58 12.50
C LEU A 76 4.24 -11.79 13.57
N ASP A 77 4.62 -11.76 14.85
CA ASP A 77 3.68 -11.88 15.96
C ASP A 77 2.70 -10.71 15.98
N PHE A 78 3.21 -9.48 15.83
CA PHE A 78 2.37 -8.29 15.73
C PHE A 78 1.34 -8.41 14.60
N LEU A 79 1.78 -8.80 13.39
CA LEU A 79 0.90 -8.94 12.23
C LEU A 79 -0.15 -10.04 12.46
N SER A 80 0.28 -11.18 13.00
CA SER A 80 -0.60 -12.32 13.31
C SER A 80 -1.68 -11.93 14.32
N VAL A 81 -1.28 -11.29 15.41
CA VAL A 81 -2.19 -10.84 16.47
C VAL A 81 -3.19 -9.81 15.96
N VAL A 82 -2.77 -8.83 15.16
CA VAL A 82 -3.71 -7.84 14.62
C VAL A 82 -4.68 -8.46 13.61
N ASP A 83 -4.24 -9.44 12.81
CA ASP A 83 -5.07 -10.06 11.79
C ASP A 83 -6.01 -11.16 12.30
N SER A 84 -5.60 -11.89 13.33
CA SER A 84 -6.25 -13.14 13.75
C SER A 84 -6.30 -13.36 15.27
N GLY A 85 -5.75 -12.43 16.05
CA GLY A 85 -5.76 -12.51 17.51
C GLY A 85 -7.18 -12.46 18.10
N SER A 86 -7.33 -13.07 19.26
CA SER A 86 -8.62 -13.04 19.97
C SER A 86 -8.99 -11.61 20.40
N ARG A 87 -10.31 -11.35 20.55
CA ARG A 87 -10.78 -10.03 21.00
C ARG A 87 -10.21 -9.67 22.38
N GLU A 88 -10.06 -10.66 23.25
CA GLU A 88 -9.54 -10.55 24.61
C GLU A 88 -8.06 -10.17 24.61
N GLU A 89 -7.25 -10.82 23.77
CA GLU A 89 -5.84 -10.53 23.60
C GLU A 89 -5.61 -9.11 23.05
N LEU A 90 -6.33 -8.75 21.98
CA LEU A 90 -6.26 -7.39 21.41
C LEU A 90 -6.67 -6.32 22.43
N LYS A 91 -7.69 -6.58 23.26
CA LYS A 91 -8.08 -5.67 24.35
C LYS A 91 -6.95 -5.46 25.36
N LYS A 92 -6.17 -6.49 25.69
CA LYS A 92 -5.01 -6.38 26.59
C LYS A 92 -3.91 -5.54 25.98
N LEU A 93 -3.52 -5.82 24.73
CA LEU A 93 -2.43 -5.12 24.04
C LEU A 93 -2.78 -3.65 23.74
N ARG A 94 -4.04 -3.34 23.45
CA ARG A 94 -4.52 -1.96 23.23
C ARG A 94 -4.45 -1.06 24.47
N LYS A 95 -4.10 -1.59 25.65
CA LYS A 95 -3.74 -0.77 26.82
C LYS A 95 -2.44 0.00 26.60
N ASP A 96 -1.55 -0.52 25.75
CA ASP A 96 -0.37 0.20 25.28
C ASP A 96 -0.75 1.20 24.18
N ALA A 97 -0.44 2.48 24.42
CA ALA A 97 -0.75 3.57 23.50
C ALA A 97 0.01 3.47 22.17
N LEU A 98 1.26 3.00 22.19
CA LEU A 98 2.06 2.77 21.00
C LEU A 98 1.49 1.58 20.21
N PHE A 99 1.14 0.47 20.87
CA PHE A 99 0.49 -0.67 20.21
C PHE A 99 -0.76 -0.23 19.45
N LYS A 100 -1.66 0.50 20.13
CA LYS A 100 -2.89 1.04 19.52
C LYS A 100 -2.61 1.94 18.31
N LYS A 101 -1.49 2.68 18.32
CA LYS A 101 -1.09 3.55 17.21
C LYS A 101 -0.52 2.77 16.03
N LEU A 102 0.31 1.75 16.31
CA LEU A 102 0.84 0.83 15.30
C LEU A 102 -0.26 -0.01 14.66
N GLU A 103 -1.21 -0.51 15.45
CA GLU A 103 -2.38 -1.25 14.97
C GLU A 103 -3.17 -0.40 13.97
N LYS A 104 -3.53 0.84 14.34
CA LYS A 104 -4.24 1.77 13.44
C LYS A 104 -3.45 2.05 12.16
N TYR A 105 -2.14 2.23 12.28
CA TYR A 105 -1.28 2.45 11.13
C TYR A 105 -1.26 1.25 10.19
N TYR A 106 -1.09 0.04 10.73
CA TYR A 106 -1.09 -1.20 9.96
C TYR A 106 -2.43 -1.43 9.26
N VAL A 107 -3.55 -1.30 9.98
CA VAL A 107 -4.90 -1.46 9.40
C VAL A 107 -5.16 -0.46 8.28
N LEU A 108 -4.71 0.79 8.44
CA LEU A 108 -4.79 1.82 7.39
C LEU A 108 -4.02 1.39 6.13
N VAL A 109 -2.76 0.97 6.28
CA VAL A 109 -1.91 0.57 5.15
C VAL A 109 -2.46 -0.68 4.46
N LYS A 110 -2.89 -1.69 5.25
CA LYS A 110 -3.54 -2.90 4.74
C LYS A 110 -4.81 -2.55 3.97
N GLY A 111 -5.64 -1.67 4.53
CA GLY A 111 -6.87 -1.20 3.88
C GLY A 111 -6.58 -0.49 2.55
N PHE A 112 -5.56 0.35 2.49
CA PHE A 112 -5.13 0.98 1.23
C PHE A 112 -4.63 -0.05 0.22
N LYS A 113 -3.71 -0.94 0.61
CA LYS A 113 -3.13 -1.99 -0.25
C LYS A 113 -4.21 -2.90 -0.85
N ASN A 114 -5.25 -3.19 -0.07
CA ASN A 114 -6.31 -4.12 -0.44
C ASN A 114 -7.52 -3.42 -1.07
N LYS A 115 -7.43 -2.14 -1.44
CA LYS A 115 -8.51 -1.49 -2.20
C LYS A 115 -8.77 -2.29 -3.47
N PHE A 116 -10.03 -2.61 -3.71
CA PHE A 116 -10.46 -3.47 -4.80
C PHE A 116 -11.71 -2.86 -5.43
N ASN A 117 -11.73 -2.78 -6.75
CA ASN A 117 -12.83 -2.18 -7.50
C ASN A 117 -13.28 -3.10 -8.64
N GLY A 118 -13.48 -4.38 -8.32
CA GLY A 118 -13.72 -5.44 -9.30
C GLY A 118 -12.44 -5.97 -9.94
N GLY A 119 -12.57 -7.07 -10.70
CA GLY A 119 -11.44 -7.73 -11.38
C GLY A 119 -10.70 -8.77 -10.53
N LYS A 120 -9.45 -9.05 -10.87
CA LYS A 120 -8.63 -10.09 -10.22
C LYS A 120 -7.60 -9.55 -9.22
N TYR A 121 -7.21 -8.28 -9.37
CA TYR A 121 -6.06 -7.72 -8.66
C TYR A 121 -6.46 -6.52 -7.79
N TYR A 122 -5.82 -6.39 -6.63
CA TYR A 122 -5.94 -5.20 -5.80
C TYR A 122 -5.42 -3.95 -6.52
N LEU A 123 -5.79 -2.79 -6.00
CA LEU A 123 -5.45 -1.47 -6.50
C LEU A 123 -5.90 -1.23 -7.94
N ASP A 124 -6.92 -1.95 -8.41
CA ASP A 124 -7.44 -1.87 -9.78
C ASP A 124 -6.31 -2.07 -10.83
N GLU A 125 -5.34 -2.93 -10.50
CA GLU A 125 -4.14 -3.12 -11.32
C GLU A 125 -4.47 -3.74 -12.68
N GLU A 126 -5.52 -4.57 -12.77
CA GLU A 126 -5.98 -5.15 -14.03
C GLU A 126 -6.40 -4.05 -15.03
N LYS A 127 -7.28 -3.13 -14.61
CA LYS A 127 -7.69 -1.99 -15.42
C LYS A 127 -6.52 -1.11 -15.82
N PHE A 128 -5.59 -0.86 -14.89
CA PHE A 128 -4.37 -0.12 -15.21
C PHE A 128 -3.52 -0.81 -16.28
N ILE A 129 -3.31 -2.13 -16.18
CA ILE A 129 -2.54 -2.91 -17.16
C ILE A 129 -3.17 -2.82 -18.54
N ASP A 130 -4.50 -2.97 -18.63
CA ASP A 130 -5.23 -2.92 -19.91
C ASP A 130 -5.10 -1.54 -20.56
N LEU A 131 -5.30 -0.47 -19.78
CA LEU A 131 -5.11 0.89 -20.25
C LEU A 131 -3.66 1.17 -20.65
N TYR A 132 -2.69 0.76 -19.84
CA TYR A 132 -1.27 0.97 -20.13
C TYR A 132 -0.87 0.32 -21.44
N ASN A 133 -1.23 -0.95 -21.64
CA ASN A 133 -0.92 -1.69 -22.88
C ASN A 133 -1.65 -1.09 -24.10
N SER A 134 -2.89 -0.62 -23.92
CA SER A 134 -3.68 0.00 -25.00
C SER A 134 -3.12 1.35 -25.44
N TYR A 135 -2.63 2.16 -24.50
CA TYR A 135 -2.09 3.49 -24.78
C TYR A 135 -0.58 3.52 -25.01
N ASN A 136 0.15 2.41 -24.77
CA ASN A 136 1.59 2.36 -25.00
C ASN A 136 1.92 2.62 -26.48
N PRO A 137 2.74 3.65 -26.80
CA PRO A 137 3.20 3.88 -28.17
C PRO A 137 4.09 2.73 -28.68
N ASP A 138 4.82 2.05 -27.79
CA ASP A 138 5.56 0.84 -28.14
C ASP A 138 4.71 -0.41 -27.89
N LYS A 139 4.06 -0.92 -28.93
CA LYS A 139 3.21 -2.12 -28.86
C LYS A 139 3.98 -3.42 -28.58
N LYS A 140 5.32 -3.41 -28.68
CA LYS A 140 6.15 -4.58 -28.37
C LYS A 140 6.38 -4.71 -26.87
N LEU A 141 6.29 -3.62 -26.11
CA LEU A 141 6.47 -3.60 -24.66
C LEU A 141 5.12 -3.71 -23.95
N LYS A 142 4.78 -4.92 -23.49
CA LYS A 142 3.58 -5.15 -22.67
C LYS A 142 3.96 -5.33 -21.21
N ILE A 143 3.17 -4.71 -20.33
CA ILE A 143 3.24 -4.95 -18.89
C ILE A 143 2.17 -5.97 -18.48
N GLY A 144 2.44 -6.70 -17.42
CA GLY A 144 1.52 -7.60 -16.73
C GLY A 144 1.50 -7.31 -15.23
N TYR A 145 1.00 -8.29 -14.46
CA TYR A 145 0.85 -8.17 -13.01
C TYR A 145 2.14 -7.77 -12.30
N ARG A 146 2.03 -6.84 -11.35
CA ARG A 146 3.12 -6.18 -10.63
C ARG A 146 4.15 -5.49 -11.53
N GLY A 147 3.72 -5.04 -12.71
CA GLY A 147 4.58 -4.29 -13.63
C GLY A 147 5.65 -5.15 -14.30
N ARG A 148 5.53 -6.47 -14.21
CA ARG A 148 6.42 -7.40 -14.91
C ARG A 148 6.21 -7.23 -16.41
N TYR A 149 7.28 -7.01 -17.15
CA TYR A 149 7.21 -7.04 -18.61
C TYR A 149 6.90 -8.47 -19.06
N LYS A 150 5.90 -8.63 -19.92
CA LYS A 150 5.75 -9.90 -20.65
C LYS A 150 6.88 -9.93 -21.68
N SER A 151 7.95 -10.66 -21.42
CA SER A 151 8.86 -11.06 -22.49
C SER A 151 8.02 -11.81 -23.52
N LYS A 152 8.29 -11.57 -24.81
CA LYS A 152 7.69 -12.35 -25.89
C LYS A 152 7.86 -13.84 -25.54
N ILE A 153 6.74 -14.54 -25.39
CA ILE A 153 6.73 -15.97 -25.63
C ILE A 153 6.95 -16.05 -27.15
N ASN A 154 8.15 -16.46 -27.55
CA ASN A 154 8.39 -16.90 -28.92
C ASN A 154 7.53 -18.12 -29.21
#